data_AF-A0A6P6TYZ4-F1
#
_entry.id   AF-A0A6P6TYZ4-F1
#
_cell.length_a   1.000
_cell.length_b   1.000
_cell.length_c   1.000
_cell.angle_alpha   90.00
_cell.angle_beta   90.00
_cell.angle_gamma   90.00
#
_symmetry.space_group_name_H-M   'P 1'
#
loop_
_entity.id
_entity.type
_entity.pdbx_description
1 polymer ?
#
loop_
_entity_poly.entity_id
_entity_poly.type
_entity_poly.pdbx_seq_one_letter_code
_entity_poly.pdbx_strand_id
1 'polypeptide(L)'
;MGMNFGVRHLGREPSDHALFLLSTSTRLDNKPRSFRFINVWTSKPELLDVIRTSWSTFCLGRSLQWLAAKLQHVKCALQLWSRVHFGNIFDAVKQAEEVVMAAEAAFDNDNSQQQWLALQEARAVMRQSLVKEEAYWRQNARIKWLQDGDKNSRFFHVVVAERRAKSVIHRIRNS
;
A
#
# COMPACT_ATOMS: atom_id res chain seq x y z
N MET A 1 2.06 -5.44 -28.82
CA MET A 1 2.55 -4.15 -28.28
C MET A 1 3.23 -4.44 -26.96
N GLY A 2 4.54 -4.14 -26.88
CA GLY A 2 5.50 -4.84 -26.03
C GLY A 2 5.31 -4.68 -24.51
N MET A 3 5.53 -5.80 -23.81
CA MET A 3 5.75 -5.86 -22.37
C MET A 3 7.18 -5.34 -22.10
N ASN A 4 7.30 -4.24 -21.35
CA ASN A 4 8.61 -3.80 -20.84
C ASN A 4 8.90 -4.55 -19.53
N PHE A 5 10.09 -5.14 -19.46
CA PHE A 5 10.59 -5.84 -18.28
C PHE A 5 11.73 -5.02 -17.67
N GLY A 6 11.66 -4.80 -16.35
CA GLY A 6 12.76 -4.23 -15.57
C GLY A 6 13.14 -5.17 -14.43
N VAL A 7 14.43 -5.45 -14.28
CA VAL A 7 14.98 -6.29 -13.20
C VAL A 7 15.73 -5.40 -12.21
N ARG A 8 15.40 -5.51 -10.91
CA ARG A 8 16.14 -4.89 -9.80
C ARG A 8 16.47 -5.93 -8.75
N HIS A 9 17.63 -5.81 -8.13
CA HIS A 9 17.98 -6.59 -6.94
C HIS A 9 17.37 -5.90 -5.70
N LEU A 10 16.78 -6.68 -4.80
CA LEU A 10 16.27 -6.23 -3.50
C LEU A 10 17.27 -6.53 -2.38
N GLY A 11 17.15 -5.79 -1.27
CA GLY A 11 17.92 -6.01 -0.05
C GLY A 11 17.64 -7.39 0.57
N ARG A 12 18.55 -7.83 1.45
CA ARG A 12 18.53 -9.17 2.10
C ARG A 12 17.68 -9.22 3.38
N GLU A 13 16.77 -8.29 3.61
CA GLU A 13 15.82 -8.38 4.73
C GLU A 13 14.39 -8.43 4.20
N PRO A 14 13.52 -9.33 4.74
CA PRO A 14 13.71 -10.21 5.90
C PRO A 14 14.31 -11.60 5.56
N SER A 15 14.85 -11.76 4.35
CA SER A 15 15.32 -13.05 3.80
C SER A 15 16.80 -12.95 3.46
N ASP A 16 17.62 -13.84 4.01
CA ASP A 16 19.06 -14.00 3.75
C ASP A 16 19.42 -14.17 2.26
N HIS A 17 18.44 -14.41 1.40
CA HIS A 17 18.55 -14.36 -0.06
C HIS A 17 18.22 -12.99 -0.67
N ALA A 18 19.12 -12.47 -1.53
CA ALA A 18 18.89 -11.26 -2.34
C ALA A 18 17.88 -11.55 -3.47
N LEU A 19 16.63 -11.14 -3.28
CA LEU A 19 15.53 -11.40 -4.20
C LEU A 19 15.63 -10.54 -5.48
N PHE A 20 15.25 -11.12 -6.63
CA PHE A 20 15.11 -10.38 -7.89
C PHE A 20 13.67 -9.85 -8.04
N LEU A 21 13.52 -8.53 -8.16
CA LEU A 21 12.26 -7.87 -8.48
C LEU A 21 12.11 -7.76 -10.01
N LEU A 22 11.13 -8.45 -10.57
CA LEU A 22 10.80 -8.40 -11.99
C LEU A 22 9.51 -7.59 -12.19
N SER A 23 9.64 -6.43 -12.86
CA SER A 23 8.53 -5.51 -13.09
C SER A 23 7.98 -5.66 -14.51
N THR A 24 6.66 -5.71 -14.65
CA THR A 24 5.95 -5.74 -15.95
C THR A 24 4.86 -4.68 -15.97
N SER A 25 4.79 -3.89 -17.05
CA SER A 25 3.70 -2.93 -17.25
C SER A 25 2.75 -3.38 -18.37
N THR A 26 1.46 -3.49 -18.05
CA THR A 26 0.38 -3.76 -19.01
C THR A 26 -0.45 -2.49 -19.19
N ARG A 27 -0.50 -1.96 -20.41
CA ARG A 27 -1.13 -0.68 -20.79
C ARG A 27 -2.69 -0.66 -20.75
N LEU A 28 -3.34 -1.20 -19.71
CA LEU A 28 -4.82 -1.27 -19.63
C LEU A 28 -5.46 -0.24 -18.65
N ASP A 29 -4.69 0.74 -18.16
CA ASP A 29 -4.99 1.37 -16.87
C ASP A 29 -5.62 2.78 -16.89
N ASN A 30 -6.10 3.30 -18.03
CA ASN A 30 -6.63 4.68 -18.11
C ASN A 30 -8.02 4.90 -17.46
N LYS A 31 -8.52 3.97 -16.64
CA LYS A 31 -9.77 4.18 -15.88
C LYS A 31 -9.45 4.75 -14.49
N PRO A 32 -10.20 5.76 -14.00
CA PRO A 32 -10.01 6.27 -12.66
C PRO A 32 -10.22 5.14 -11.65
N ARG A 33 -9.24 4.90 -10.78
CA ARG A 33 -9.32 3.84 -9.77
C ARG A 33 -10.49 4.13 -8.84
N SER A 34 -11.35 3.14 -8.65
CA SER A 34 -12.41 3.21 -7.64
C SER A 34 -11.82 3.43 -6.26
N PHE A 35 -12.38 4.35 -5.49
CA PHE A 35 -12.01 4.54 -4.10
C PHE A 35 -12.17 3.23 -3.32
N ARG A 36 -11.18 2.91 -2.51
CA ARG A 36 -11.23 1.81 -1.55
C ARG A 36 -10.75 2.34 -0.22
N PHE A 37 -11.57 2.13 0.80
CA PHE A 37 -11.15 2.33 2.18
C PHE A 37 -9.97 1.39 2.47
N ILE A 38 -8.91 1.85 3.11
CA ILE A 38 -7.76 1.02 3.46
C ILE A 38 -7.83 0.70 4.95
N ASN A 39 -7.82 -0.57 5.33
CA ASN A 39 -7.99 -0.98 6.73
C ASN A 39 -6.91 -0.40 7.65
N VAL A 40 -5.70 -0.17 7.15
CA VAL A 40 -4.61 0.47 7.90
C VAL A 40 -5.00 1.85 8.43
N TRP A 41 -5.96 2.54 7.81
CA TRP A 41 -6.47 3.81 8.30
C TRP A 41 -7.04 3.72 9.72
N THR A 42 -7.60 2.57 10.12
CA THR A 42 -8.15 2.37 11.47
C THR A 42 -7.09 2.31 12.56
N SER A 43 -5.81 2.23 12.20
CA SER A 43 -4.70 2.31 13.18
C SER A 43 -4.50 3.71 13.76
N LYS A 44 -5.08 4.75 13.12
CA LYS A 44 -4.96 6.14 13.57
C LYS A 44 -6.26 6.57 14.27
N PRO A 45 -6.20 7.09 15.50
CA PRO A 45 -7.40 7.50 16.25
C PRO A 45 -8.14 8.66 15.57
N GLU A 46 -7.41 9.54 14.89
CA GLU A 46 -7.92 10.72 14.17
C GLU A 46 -8.90 10.38 13.03
N LEU A 47 -8.92 9.13 12.55
CA LEU A 47 -9.77 8.71 11.43
C LEU A 47 -11.24 9.07 11.69
N LEU A 48 -11.74 8.78 12.89
CA LEU A 48 -13.14 9.02 13.23
C LEU A 48 -13.46 10.52 13.26
N ASP A 49 -12.53 11.35 13.70
CA ASP A 49 -12.72 12.80 13.76
C ASP A 49 -12.75 13.39 12.35
N VAL A 50 -11.92 12.91 11.43
CA VAL A 50 -11.97 13.29 10.01
C VAL A 50 -13.32 12.93 9.40
N ILE A 51 -13.83 11.72 9.68
CA ILE A 51 -15.15 11.29 9.18
C ILE A 51 -16.27 12.14 9.78
N ARG A 52 -16.26 12.39 11.10
CA ARG A 52 -17.29 13.20 11.77
C ARG A 52 -17.32 14.63 11.27
N THR A 53 -16.14 15.23 11.10
CA THR A 53 -16.00 16.61 10.63
C THR A 53 -16.49 16.74 9.18
N SER A 54 -16.06 15.83 8.31
CA SER A 54 -16.50 15.81 6.90
C SER A 54 -17.97 15.42 6.72
N TRP A 55 -18.52 14.59 7.62
CA TRP A 55 -19.93 14.21 7.58
C TRP A 55 -20.84 15.35 8.04
N SER A 56 -20.39 16.20 8.95
CA SER A 56 -21.15 17.34 9.47
C SER A 56 -21.32 18.48 8.45
N THR A 57 -20.58 18.45 7.34
CA THR A 57 -20.70 19.48 6.29
C THR A 57 -22.11 19.52 5.70
N PHE A 58 -22.65 20.73 5.58
CA PHE A 58 -23.95 20.96 4.97
C PHE A 58 -23.93 20.54 3.49
N CYS A 59 -24.95 19.79 3.05
CA CYS A 59 -25.09 19.35 1.67
C CYS A 59 -26.51 19.64 1.20
N LEU A 60 -26.63 20.29 0.05
CA LEU A 60 -27.90 20.54 -0.62
C LEU A 60 -28.31 19.31 -1.43
N GLY A 61 -29.57 18.88 -1.32
CA GLY A 61 -30.12 17.79 -2.11
C GLY A 61 -31.40 17.22 -1.52
N ARG A 62 -32.24 16.60 -2.36
CA ARG A 62 -33.43 15.84 -1.93
C ARG A 62 -33.09 14.35 -1.93
N SER A 63 -33.69 13.59 -1.00
CA SER A 63 -33.62 12.11 -0.95
C SER A 63 -32.19 11.55 -1.07
N LEU A 64 -31.88 10.60 -1.95
CA LEU A 64 -30.57 9.94 -2.00
C LEU A 64 -29.42 10.86 -2.45
N GLN A 65 -29.73 12.03 -3.03
CA GLN A 65 -28.71 12.97 -3.50
C GLN A 65 -27.90 13.57 -2.34
N TRP A 66 -28.53 13.87 -1.20
CA TRP A 66 -27.82 14.42 -0.03
C TRP A 66 -26.84 13.39 0.55
N LEU A 67 -27.25 12.11 0.58
CA LEU A 67 -26.40 11.02 1.06
C LEU A 67 -25.19 10.81 0.13
N ALA A 68 -25.42 10.81 -1.19
CA ALA A 68 -24.34 10.69 -2.16
C ALA A 68 -23.34 11.85 -2.06
N ALA A 69 -23.82 13.08 -1.88
CA ALA A 69 -22.97 14.24 -1.68
C ALA A 69 -22.11 14.13 -0.40
N LYS A 70 -22.69 13.71 0.73
CA LYS A 70 -21.95 13.48 1.97
C LYS A 70 -20.90 12.38 1.82
N LEU A 71 -21.26 11.25 1.22
CA LEU A 71 -20.31 10.15 1.00
C LEU A 71 -19.13 10.58 0.11
N GLN A 72 -19.40 11.39 -0.91
CA GLN A 72 -18.33 11.94 -1.76
C GLN A 72 -17.44 12.91 -0.97
N HIS A 73 -18.01 13.74 -0.08
CA HIS A 73 -17.24 14.64 0.77
C HIS A 73 -16.32 13.86 1.72
N VAL A 74 -16.86 12.85 2.42
CA VAL A 74 -16.06 11.98 3.29
C VAL A 74 -14.96 11.28 2.49
N LYS A 75 -15.28 10.76 1.31
CA LYS A 75 -14.27 10.14 0.44
C LYS A 75 -13.13 11.09 0.11
N CYS A 76 -13.41 12.32 -0.31
CA CYS A 76 -12.37 13.30 -0.63
C CYS A 76 -11.52 13.65 0.60
N ALA A 77 -12.16 13.87 1.75
CA ALA A 77 -11.47 14.13 3.01
C ALA A 77 -10.55 12.97 3.41
N LEU A 78 -11.03 11.73 3.32
CA LEU A 78 -10.24 10.53 3.61
C LEU A 78 -9.08 10.33 2.62
N GLN A 79 -9.28 10.63 1.34
CA GLN A 79 -8.20 10.55 0.35
C GLN A 79 -7.09 11.56 0.65
N LEU A 80 -7.45 12.79 1.00
CA LEU A 80 -6.49 13.83 1.36
C LEU A 80 -5.76 13.47 2.66
N TRP A 81 -6.51 13.14 3.71
CA TRP A 81 -5.97 12.73 5.00
C TRP A 81 -5.06 11.51 4.87
N SER A 82 -5.46 10.48 4.12
CA SER A 82 -4.62 9.32 3.86
C SER A 82 -3.30 9.69 3.20
N ARG A 83 -3.31 10.63 2.24
CA ARG A 83 -2.10 11.07 1.55
C ARG A 83 -1.16 11.80 2.51
N VAL A 84 -1.69 12.58 3.46
CA VAL A 84 -0.88 13.30 4.45
C VAL A 84 -0.31 12.36 5.51
N HIS A 85 -1.12 11.46 6.07
CA HIS A 85 -0.71 10.63 7.21
C HIS A 85 -0.01 9.33 6.85
N PHE A 86 -0.34 8.74 5.69
CA PHE A 86 0.25 7.46 5.26
C PHE A 86 1.14 7.61 4.02
N GLY A 87 1.02 8.72 3.29
CA GLY A 87 1.75 8.91 2.04
C GLY A 87 1.47 7.79 1.05
N ASN A 88 2.48 7.46 0.25
CA ASN A 88 2.48 6.24 -0.55
C ASN A 88 3.14 5.12 0.25
N ILE A 89 2.36 4.10 0.60
CA ILE A 89 2.82 2.94 1.38
C ILE A 89 4.02 2.25 0.70
N PHE A 90 4.02 2.17 -0.64
CA PHE A 90 5.09 1.54 -1.40
C PHE A 90 6.38 2.36 -1.40
N ASP A 91 6.25 3.68 -1.51
CA ASP A 91 7.43 4.56 -1.45
C ASP A 91 8.03 4.55 -0.04
N ALA A 92 7.20 4.43 1.00
CA ALA A 92 7.67 4.31 2.38
C ALA A 92 8.47 3.02 2.65
N VAL A 93 8.06 1.88 2.05
CA VAL A 93 8.84 0.63 2.10
C VAL A 93 10.17 0.81 1.38
N LYS A 94 10.15 1.35 0.17
CA LYS A 94 11.37 1.57 -0.62
C LYS A 94 12.37 2.50 0.08
N GLN A 95 11.89 3.61 0.66
CA GLN A 95 12.74 4.53 1.42
C GLN A 95 13.33 3.88 2.66
N ALA A 96 12.53 3.10 3.40
CA ALA A 96 13.02 2.38 4.57
C ALA A 96 14.06 1.30 4.19
N GLU A 97 13.90 0.63 3.06
CA GLU A 97 14.88 -0.31 2.51
C GLU A 97 16.21 0.40 2.17
N GLU A 98 16.15 1.57 1.52
CA GLU A 98 17.33 2.39 1.22
C GLU A 98 18.07 2.84 2.49
N VAL A 99 17.32 3.21 3.55
CA VAL A 99 17.90 3.59 4.85
C VAL A 99 18.55 2.40 5.55
N VAL A 100 17.93 1.22 5.53
CA VAL A 100 18.52 0.00 6.10
C VAL A 100 19.82 -0.34 5.36
N MET A 101 19.83 -0.32 4.03
CA MET A 101 21.05 -0.59 3.25
C MET A 101 22.19 0.38 3.59
N ALA A 102 21.88 1.67 3.76
CA ALA A 102 22.87 2.66 4.17
C ALA A 102 23.39 2.42 5.59
N ALA A 103 22.51 2.04 6.53
CA ALA A 103 22.89 1.73 7.91
C ALA A 103 23.72 0.45 8.02
N GLU A 104 23.42 -0.57 7.20
CA GLU A 104 24.22 -1.80 7.11
C GLU A 104 25.63 -1.49 6.60
N ALA A 105 25.75 -0.72 5.52
CA ALA A 105 27.04 -0.29 5.01
C ALA A 105 27.83 0.56 6.02
N ALA A 106 27.17 1.41 6.80
CA ALA A 106 27.81 2.20 7.84
C ALA A 106 28.34 1.32 8.98
N PHE A 107 27.55 0.32 9.41
CA PHE A 107 27.95 -0.64 10.43
C PHE A 107 29.08 -1.57 9.98
N ASP A 108 29.06 -2.03 8.72
CA ASP A 108 30.15 -2.84 8.15
C ASP A 108 31.49 -2.10 8.13
N ASN A 109 31.47 -0.77 7.95
CA ASN A 109 32.66 0.08 7.99
C ASN A 109 33.08 0.44 9.42
N ASP A 110 32.12 0.64 10.33
CA ASP A 110 32.35 0.99 11.73
C ASP A 110 31.39 0.19 12.64
N ASN A 111 31.93 -0.86 13.27
CA ASN A 111 31.20 -1.74 14.19
C ASN A 111 30.95 -1.10 15.58
N SER A 112 30.82 0.22 15.65
CA SER A 112 30.53 0.93 16.89
C SER A 112 29.11 0.67 17.38
N GLN A 113 28.92 0.79 18.70
CA GLN A 113 27.60 0.67 19.33
C GLN A 113 26.59 1.67 18.77
N GLN A 114 27.06 2.86 18.36
CA GLN A 114 26.21 3.90 17.77
C GLN A 114 25.66 3.46 16.41
N GLN A 115 26.49 2.89 15.53
CA GLN A 115 26.03 2.38 14.24
C GLN A 115 25.10 1.17 14.40
N TRP A 116 25.37 0.31 15.40
CA TRP A 116 24.48 -0.79 15.72
C TRP A 116 23.08 -0.30 16.11
N LEU A 117 22.99 0.72 16.98
CA LEU A 117 21.70 1.30 17.37
C LEU A 117 20.97 1.92 16.17
N ALA A 118 21.67 2.67 15.32
CA ALA A 118 21.09 3.27 14.11
C ALA A 118 20.56 2.21 13.14
N LEU A 119 21.27 1.09 12.98
CA LEU A 119 20.81 -0.05 12.19
C LEU A 119 19.55 -0.68 12.78
N GLN A 120 19.48 -0.88 14.11
CA GLN A 120 18.28 -1.43 14.74
C GLN A 120 17.06 -0.51 14.57
N GLU A 121 17.25 0.80 14.67
CA GLU A 121 16.20 1.79 14.43
C GLU A 121 15.71 1.74 12.98
N ALA A 122 16.62 1.72 12.00
CA ALA A 122 16.29 1.60 10.58
C ALA A 122 15.47 0.33 10.29
N ARG A 123 15.90 -0.81 10.86
CA ARG A 123 15.20 -2.10 10.74
C ARG A 123 13.82 -2.08 11.40
N ALA A 124 13.66 -1.38 12.52
CA ALA A 124 12.37 -1.22 13.17
C ALA A 124 11.39 -0.42 12.28
N VAL A 125 11.86 0.66 11.66
CA VAL A 125 11.07 1.45 10.71
C VAL A 125 10.68 0.63 9.48
N MET A 126 11.62 -0.11 8.90
CA MET A 126 11.35 -1.00 7.75
C MET A 126 10.29 -2.06 8.08
N ARG A 127 10.39 -2.72 9.25
CA ARG A 127 9.37 -3.66 9.72
C ARG A 127 7.99 -3.01 9.83
N GLN A 128 7.89 -1.81 10.39
CA GLN A 128 6.62 -1.09 10.48
C GLN A 128 6.03 -0.74 9.11
N SER A 129 6.86 -0.36 8.14
CA SER A 129 6.43 -0.09 6.76
C SER A 129 5.92 -1.35 6.07
N LEU A 130 6.63 -2.48 6.22
CA LEU A 130 6.21 -3.77 5.68
C LEU A 130 4.87 -4.26 6.26
N VAL A 131 4.62 -4.07 7.56
CA VAL A 131 3.33 -4.42 8.18
C VAL A 131 2.17 -3.65 7.53
N LYS A 132 2.36 -2.37 7.22
CA LYS A 132 1.34 -1.54 6.53
C LYS A 132 1.12 -2.02 5.10
N GLU A 133 2.19 -2.35 4.38
CA GLU A 133 2.11 -2.88 3.03
C GLU A 133 1.40 -4.24 2.99
N GLU A 134 1.74 -5.14 3.91
CA GLU A 134 1.10 -6.44 4.04
C GLU A 134 -0.40 -6.30 4.32
N ALA A 135 -0.79 -5.40 5.23
CA ALA A 135 -2.20 -5.14 5.51
C ALA A 135 -2.94 -4.60 4.27
N TYR A 136 -2.32 -3.71 3.49
CA TYR A 136 -2.85 -3.24 2.22
C TYR A 136 -3.05 -4.39 1.23
N TRP A 137 -2.07 -5.27 1.09
CA TRP A 137 -2.10 -6.39 0.18
C TRP A 137 -3.13 -7.44 0.59
N ARG A 138 -3.20 -7.79 1.89
CA ARG A 138 -4.19 -8.70 2.46
C ARG A 138 -5.61 -8.26 2.14
N GLN A 139 -5.87 -6.96 2.28
CA GLN A 139 -7.17 -6.37 1.94
C GLN A 139 -7.49 -6.48 0.45
N ASN A 140 -6.54 -6.10 -0.43
CA ASN A 140 -6.75 -6.14 -1.88
C ASN A 140 -6.92 -7.57 -2.41
N ALA A 141 -6.18 -8.51 -1.84
CA ALA A 141 -6.27 -9.92 -2.19
C ALA A 141 -7.53 -10.58 -1.60
N ARG A 142 -8.33 -9.90 -0.76
CA ARG A 142 -9.42 -10.47 0.09
C ARG A 142 -9.05 -11.87 0.64
N ILE A 143 -7.81 -12.05 1.06
CA ILE A 143 -7.33 -13.33 1.58
C ILE A 143 -7.66 -13.36 3.07
N LYS A 144 -8.62 -14.22 3.44
CA LYS A 144 -8.95 -14.53 4.84
C LYS A 144 -7.94 -15.49 5.49
N TRP A 145 -7.18 -16.24 4.68
CA TRP A 145 -6.40 -17.41 5.10
C TRP A 145 -4.89 -17.21 4.88
N LEU A 146 -4.31 -16.12 5.38
CA LEU A 146 -2.86 -16.06 5.55
C LEU A 146 -2.55 -16.56 6.96
N GLN A 147 -2.63 -17.89 7.10
CA GLN A 147 -2.08 -18.58 8.25
C GLN A 147 -0.57 -18.73 7.98
N ASP A 148 0.19 -17.71 8.43
CA ASP A 148 1.62 -17.67 8.77
C ASP A 148 2.72 -18.32 7.88
N GLY A 149 2.45 -18.82 6.68
CA GLY A 149 3.42 -19.70 6.00
C GLY A 149 4.16 -19.18 4.76
N ASP A 150 3.58 -18.29 3.95
CA ASP A 150 4.15 -18.04 2.61
C ASP A 150 3.94 -16.57 2.19
N LYS A 151 4.74 -15.72 2.84
CA LYS A 151 4.83 -14.27 2.61
C LYS A 151 5.59 -14.06 1.31
N ASN A 152 4.98 -13.37 0.34
CA ASN A 152 5.55 -13.08 -0.99
C ASN A 152 5.58 -14.26 -1.99
N SER A 153 4.70 -15.24 -1.84
CA SER A 153 4.63 -16.34 -2.80
C SER A 153 4.12 -15.87 -4.17
N ARG A 154 4.62 -16.49 -5.25
CA ARG A 154 4.13 -16.30 -6.62
C ARG A 154 2.60 -16.46 -6.69
N PHE A 155 2.05 -17.37 -5.87
CA PHE A 155 0.61 -17.60 -5.79
C PHE A 155 -0.15 -16.35 -5.33
N PHE A 156 0.34 -15.65 -4.29
CA PHE A 156 -0.28 -14.42 -3.80
C PHE A 156 -0.38 -13.35 -4.91
N HIS A 157 0.73 -13.10 -5.60
CA HIS A 157 0.79 -12.11 -6.67
C HIS A 157 -0.07 -12.49 -7.88
N VAL A 158 -0.10 -13.78 -8.23
CA VAL A 158 -0.97 -14.30 -9.29
C VAL A 158 -2.45 -14.10 -8.93
N VAL A 159 -2.87 -14.41 -7.71
CA VAL A 159 -4.27 -14.22 -7.25
C VAL A 159 -4.66 -12.75 -7.29
N VAL A 160 -3.77 -11.84 -6.88
CA VAL A 160 -4.00 -10.39 -6.94
C VAL A 160 -4.10 -9.91 -8.39
N ALA A 161 -3.20 -10.36 -9.26
CA ALA A 161 -3.20 -10.01 -10.68
C ALA A 161 -4.48 -10.49 -11.40
N GLU A 162 -4.89 -11.74 -11.16
CA GLU A 162 -6.11 -12.32 -11.72
C GLU A 162 -7.35 -11.52 -11.31
N ARG A 163 -7.41 -11.07 -10.05
CA ARG A 163 -8.52 -10.24 -9.57
C ARG A 163 -8.52 -8.85 -10.17
N ARG A 164 -7.34 -8.25 -10.37
CA ARG A 164 -7.22 -6.98 -11.10
C ARG A 164 -7.80 -7.13 -12.51
N ALA A 165 -7.43 -8.20 -13.21
CA ALA A 165 -7.97 -8.51 -14.53
C ALA A 165 -9.51 -8.69 -14.51
N LYS A 166 -10.04 -9.47 -13.56
CA LYS A 166 -11.50 -9.66 -13.40
C LYS A 166 -12.27 -8.39 -13.03
N SER A 167 -11.63 -7.43 -12.36
CA SER A 167 -12.24 -6.15 -11.99
C SER A 167 -12.29 -5.15 -13.16
N VAL A 168 -11.65 -5.45 -14.30
CA VAL A 168 -11.72 -4.61 -15.49
C VAL A 168 -13.01 -4.92 -16.24
N ILE A 169 -13.95 -3.97 -16.27
CA ILE A 169 -15.13 -4.06 -17.13
C ILE A 169 -14.68 -3.76 -18.57
N HIS A 170 -14.62 -4.78 -19.43
CA HIS A 170 -14.19 -4.64 -20.83
C HIS A 170 -15.26 -4.04 -21.74
N ARG A 171 -16.54 -4.33 -21.49
CA ARG A 171 -17.67 -3.79 -22.26
C ARG A 171 -18.91 -3.75 -21.39
N ILE A 172 -19.64 -2.64 -21.43
CA ILE A 172 -21.01 -2.56 -20.90
C ILE A 172 -21.92 -2.97 -22.05
N ARG A 173 -22.74 -4.01 -21.85
CA ARG A 173 -23.73 -4.45 -22.84
C ARG A 173 -25.01 -3.68 -22.56
N ASN A 174 -25.41 -2.79 -23.46
CA ASN A 174 -26.75 -2.19 -23.41
C ASN A 174 -27.75 -3.29 -23.77
N SER A 175 -28.74 -3.49 -22.89
CA SER A 175 -29.96 -4.27 -23.16
C SER A 175 -30.89 -3.48 -24.05
#